data_AF-A0A9P7AP64-F1
#
_entry.id   AF-A0A9P7AP64-F1
#
_cell.length_a   1.000
_cell.length_b   1.000
_cell.length_c   1.000
_cell.angle_alpha   90.00
_cell.angle_beta   90.00
_cell.angle_gamma   90.00
#
_symmetry.space_group_name_H-M   'P 1'
#
loop_
_entity.id
_entity.type
_entity.pdbx_description
1 polymer ?
#
loop_
_entity_poly.entity_id
_entity_poly.type
_entity_poly.pdbx_seq_one_letter_code
_entity_poly.pdbx_strand_id
1 'polypeptide(L)' 'IPANILLVQGTCIFNEAMLLGEYTPLLKESIQLPNSRDRLDVGSAHRNAVLFSGTKVLQAS' A
#
# COMPACT_ATOMS: atom_id res chain seq x y z
N ILE A 1 -0.16 1.47 -11.30
CA ILE A 1 1.29 1.68 -11.08
C ILE A 1 2.08 0.52 -11.65
N PRO A 2 3.29 0.77 -12.19
CA PRO A 2 4.06 -0.23 -12.94
C PRO A 2 4.85 -1.21 -12.07
N ALA A 3 5.03 -0.93 -10.77
CA ALA A 3 5.80 -1.77 -9.85
C ALA A 3 5.15 -1.80 -8.46
N ASN A 4 5.62 -2.70 -7.60
CA ASN A 4 5.28 -2.68 -6.17
C ASN A 4 5.96 -1.50 -5.49
N ILE A 5 5.22 -0.77 -4.66
CA ILE A 5 5.69 0.45 -4.01
C ILE A 5 5.45 0.35 -2.50
N LEU A 6 6.45 0.73 -1.71
CA LEU A 6 6.32 0.94 -0.27
C LEU A 6 6.03 2.42 -0.01
N LEU A 7 4.94 2.72 0.69
CA LEU A 7 4.58 4.08 1.06
C LEU A 7 5.39 4.50 2.30
N VAL A 8 6.36 5.38 2.11
CA VAL A 8 7.24 5.86 3.19
C VAL A 8 6.63 7.06 3.92
N GLN A 9 5.83 7.87 3.23
CA GLN A 9 5.16 9.04 3.77
C GLN A 9 3.84 9.29 3.05
N GLY A 10 2.86 9.83 3.78
CA GLY A 10 1.56 10.22 3.23
C GLY A 10 0.51 9.10 3.29
N THR A 11 -0.58 9.32 2.57
CA THR A 11 -1.68 8.35 2.43
C THR A 11 -2.12 8.28 0.98
N CYS A 12 -2.68 7.14 0.59
CA CYS A 12 -3.28 7.01 -0.73
C CYS A 12 -4.52 6.12 -0.73
N ILE A 13 -5.49 6.48 -1.54
CA ILE A 13 -6.68 5.68 -1.81
C ILE A 13 -6.43 4.91 -3.09
N PHE A 14 -6.66 3.61 -3.02
CA PHE A 14 -6.21 2.66 -4.01
C PHE A 14 -7.30 1.69 -4.39
N ASN A 15 -7.35 1.29 -5.65
CA ASN A 15 -8.28 0.29 -6.12
C ASN A 15 -7.55 -1.05 -6.38
N GLU A 16 -7.74 -2.02 -5.49
CA GLU A 16 -7.22 -3.38 -5.64
C GLU A 16 -8.13 -4.29 -6.48
N ALA A 17 -9.22 -3.78 -7.07
CA ALA A 17 -10.14 -4.58 -7.90
C ALA A 17 -9.46 -5.32 -9.04
N MET A 18 -8.39 -4.76 -9.62
CA MET A 18 -7.63 -5.42 -10.69
C MET A 18 -6.87 -6.67 -10.21
N LEU A 19 -6.68 -6.85 -8.90
CA LEU A 19 -5.99 -7.99 -8.30
C LEU A 19 -6.92 -8.90 -7.49
N LEU A 20 -7.92 -8.33 -6.81
CA LEU A 20 -8.80 -9.05 -5.88
C LEU A 20 -10.21 -9.28 -6.44
N GLY A 21 -10.60 -8.62 -7.54
CA GLY A 21 -11.95 -8.71 -8.10
C GLY A 21 -13.02 -7.93 -7.34
N GLU A 22 -12.68 -7.31 -6.21
CA GLU A 22 -13.60 -6.48 -5.42
C GLU A 22 -13.39 -4.99 -5.72
N TYR A 23 -14.48 -4.29 -6.10
CA TYR A 23 -14.48 -2.86 -6.47
C TYR A 23 -14.43 -1.89 -5.28
N THR A 24 -14.06 -2.36 -4.09
CA THR A 24 -14.00 -1.54 -2.88
C THR A 24 -12.68 -0.76 -2.82
N PRO A 25 -12.71 0.59 -2.76
CA PRO A 25 -11.50 1.37 -2.56
C PRO A 25 -10.88 1.08 -1.19
N LEU A 26 -9.56 0.95 -1.15
CA LEU A 26 -8.79 0.72 0.07
C LEU A 26 -7.94 1.94 0.39
N LEU A 27 -7.95 2.37 1.65
CA LEU A 27 -7.01 3.35 2.17
C LEU A 27 -5.70 2.65 2.54
N LYS A 28 -4.60 3.20 2.07
CA LYS A 28 -3.23 2.77 2.38
C LYS A 28 -2.51 3.93 3.05
N GLU A 29 -1.70 3.59 4.05
CA GLU A 29 -1.03 4.55 4.92
C GLU A 29 0.47 4.31 4.92
N SER A 30 1.24 5.37 5.08
CA SER A 30 2.69 5.24 5.15
C SER A 30 3.14 4.31 6.27
N ILE A 31 4.24 3.61 6.02
CA ILE A 31 4.84 2.76 7.03
C ILE A 31 5.41 3.62 8.16
N GLN A 32 4.91 3.41 9.37
CA GLN A 32 5.42 4.02 10.59
C GLN A 32 6.18 2.94 11.35
N LEU A 33 7.48 2.79 11.06
CA LEU A 33 8.34 1.87 11.82
C LEU A 33 8.80 2.59 13.09
N PRO A 34 8.36 2.15 14.29
CA PRO A 34 8.78 2.78 15.54
C PRO A 34 10.28 2.62 15.80
N ASN A 35 10.90 1.56 15.26
CA ASN A 35 12.35 1.38 15.28
C ASN A 35 12.92 1.16 13.87
N SER A 36 14.03 1.81 13.55
CA SER A 36 14.73 1.66 12.27
C SER A 36 15.35 0.27 12.03
N ARG A 37 15.32 -0.62 13.04
CA ARG A 37 15.80 -2.01 12.96
C ARG A 37 14.67 -3.04 12.80
N ASP A 38 13.42 -2.60 12.85
CA ASP A 38 12.29 -3.51 12.65
C ASP A 38 12.30 -4.05 11.21
N ARG A 39 12.05 -5.35 11.07
CA ARG A 39 12.05 -6.00 9.76
C ARG A 39 10.76 -5.65 9.03
N LEU A 40 10.91 -5.25 7.77
CA LEU A 40 9.77 -5.04 6.88
C LEU A 40 9.07 -6.37 6.56
N ASP A 41 7.96 -6.63 7.23
CA ASP A 41 7.01 -7.68 6.84
C ASP A 41 5.92 -7.18 5.88
N VAL A 42 6.15 -7.37 4.59
CA VAL A 42 5.26 -6.98 3.48
C VAL A 42 4.00 -7.87 3.39
N GLY A 43 4.05 -9.07 3.97
CA GLY A 43 3.01 -10.09 3.84
C GLY A 43 1.98 -10.05 4.97
N SER A 44 2.37 -9.56 6.15
CA SER A 44 1.48 -9.41 7.29
C SER A 44 1.37 -7.95 7.75
N ALA A 45 2.21 -7.52 8.68
CA ALA A 45 2.07 -6.29 9.46
C ALA A 45 2.11 -5.02 8.61
N HIS A 46 2.90 -5.00 7.53
CA HIS A 46 3.10 -3.80 6.70
C HIS A 46 2.43 -3.89 5.34
N ARG A 47 1.52 -4.85 5.12
CA ARG A 47 0.78 -4.98 3.86
C ARG A 47 -0.04 -3.73 3.52
N ASN A 48 -0.50 -2.99 4.53
CA ASN A 48 -1.24 -1.72 4.35
C ASN A 48 -0.37 -0.55 3.92
N ALA A 49 0.94 -0.64 4.04
CA ALA A 49 1.88 0.35 3.51
C ALA A 49 2.37 0.00 2.10
N VAL A 50 1.93 -1.13 1.55
CA VAL A 50 2.44 -1.66 0.28
C VAL A 50 1.35 -1.57 -0.78
N LEU A 51 1.73 -0.99 -1.91
CA LEU A 51 0.92 -0.85 -3.10
C LEU A 51 1.38 -1.88 -4.12
N PHE A 52 0.49 -2.76 -4.52
CA PHE A 52 0.82 -3.80 -5.49
C PHE A 52 0.78 -3.25 -6.92
N SER A 53 1.64 -3.74 -7.80
CA SER A 53 1.60 -3.37 -9.23
C SER A 53 0.29 -3.79 -9.90
N GLY A 54 -0.08 -3.15 -11.00
CA GLY A 54 -1.23 -3.57 -11.82
C GLY A 54 -2.58 -2.99 -11.39
N THR A 55 -2.57 -1.96 -10.57
CA THR A 55 -3.73 -1.33 -9.91
C THR A 55 -3.63 0.19 -10.01
N LYS A 56 -4.74 0.88 -9.74
CA LYS A 56 -4.86 2.33 -9.96
C LYS A 56 -4.93 3.08 -8.63
N VAL A 57 -4.08 4.10 -8.49
CA VAL A 57 -4.21 5.11 -7.44
C VAL A 57 -5.39 6.01 -7.79
N LEU A 58 -6.34 6.14 -6.87
CA LEU A 58 -7.48 7.04 -7.01
C LEU A 58 -7.14 8.44 -6.46
N GLN A 59 -6.40 8.48 -5.35
CA GLN A 59 -5.96 9.71 -4.70
C GLN A 59 -4.67 9.46 -3.92
N ALA A 60 -3.79 10.45 -3.83
CA ALA A 60 -2.60 10.45 -2.98
C ALA A 60 -2.40 11.83 -2.36
N SER A 61 -1.90 11.85 -1.12
CA SER A 61 -1.60 13.05 -0.32
C SER A 61 -0.23 12.96 0.33
#